data_AF-A0A532ARS1-F1
#
_entry.id   AF-A0A532ARS1-F1
#
_cell.length_a   1.000
_cell.length_b   1.000
_cell.length_c   1.000
_cell.angle_alpha   90.00
_cell.angle_beta   90.00
_cell.angle_gamma   90.00
#
_symmetry.space_group_name_H-M   'P 1'
#
loop_
_entity.id
_entity.type
_entity.pdbx_description
1 polymer ?
#
loop_
_entity_poly.entity_id
_entity_poly.type
_entity_poly.pdbx_seq_one_letter_code
_entity_poly.pdbx_strand_id
1 'polypeptide(L)'
;MTQRTAWALFPVLLLLASGCTLKATVKETTDTTSNVTGTTSGRTWWNEDGLLHPEHKLTAFLALNEANVEQDLARGRGEYVTALGALLGLPDDQQAAFHRKAQTNFEALTTSDRDTQVQQVRMLAR
;
A
#
# COMPACT_ATOMS: atom_id res chain seq x y z
N MET A 1 -5.64 34.12 -60.42
CA MET A 1 -4.98 32.81 -60.55
C MET A 1 -3.74 32.86 -59.67
N THR A 2 -3.56 32.12 -58.57
CA THR A 2 -4.28 30.98 -58.01
C THR A 2 -3.85 30.91 -56.54
N GLN A 3 -4.82 30.91 -55.62
CA GLN A 3 -4.63 30.56 -54.21
C GLN A 3 -4.13 29.11 -54.10
N ARG A 4 -3.42 28.78 -53.01
CA ARG A 4 -3.47 27.50 -52.24
C ARG A 4 -2.08 27.02 -51.80
N THR A 5 -1.53 27.60 -50.73
CA THR A 5 -0.49 26.88 -49.94
C THR A 5 -0.47 27.27 -48.45
N ALA A 6 -1.43 28.05 -47.95
CA ALA A 6 -1.42 28.51 -46.56
C ALA A 6 -2.12 27.56 -45.54
N TRP A 7 -2.65 26.42 -45.98
CA TRP A 7 -3.54 25.57 -45.16
C TRP A 7 -3.10 24.10 -45.14
N ALA A 8 -1.85 23.82 -44.80
CA ALA A 8 -1.38 22.44 -44.62
C ALA A 8 -0.53 22.21 -43.38
N LEU A 9 -0.37 23.20 -42.50
CA LEU A 9 0.43 23.05 -41.28
C LEU A 9 -0.40 22.99 -39.98
N PHE A 10 -1.72 23.17 -40.06
CA PHE A 10 -2.58 23.18 -38.87
C PHE A 10 -3.14 21.82 -38.39
N PRO A 11 -3.27 20.73 -39.18
CA PRO A 11 -3.84 19.50 -38.63
C PRO A 11 -2.81 18.59 -37.96
N VAL A 12 -1.50 18.84 -38.13
CA VAL A 12 -0.45 17.96 -37.57
C VAL A 12 -0.21 18.23 -36.08
N LEU A 13 -0.50 19.44 -35.59
CA LEU A 13 -0.22 19.81 -34.19
C LEU A 13 -1.29 19.35 -33.19
N LEU A 14 -2.48 18.95 -33.65
CA LEU A 14 -3.59 18.52 -32.78
C LEU A 14 -3.65 17.00 -32.51
N LEU A 15 -2.82 16.20 -33.17
CA LEU A 15 -2.80 14.73 -32.99
C LEU A 15 -1.79 14.22 -31.95
N LEU A 16 -1.01 15.12 -31.32
CA LEU A 16 0.05 14.74 -30.37
C LEU A 16 -0.35 14.88 -28.89
N ALA A 17 -1.56 15.37 -28.58
CA ALA A 17 -1.98 15.62 -27.20
C ALA A 17 -2.65 14.43 -26.49
N SER A 18 -2.88 13.30 -27.18
CA SER A 18 -3.62 12.16 -26.62
C SER A 18 -2.73 11.09 -25.94
N GLY A 19 -1.41 11.29 -25.90
CA GLY A 19 -0.44 10.27 -25.47
C GLY A 19 -0.25 10.12 -23.95
N CYS A 20 -0.67 11.09 -23.12
CA CYS A 20 -0.35 11.09 -21.69
C CYS A 20 -1.31 10.28 -20.81
N THR A 21 -2.50 9.91 -21.30
CA THR A 21 -3.49 9.13 -20.51
C THR A 21 -3.15 7.64 -20.39
N LEU A 22 -2.39 7.07 -21.34
CA LEU A 22 -1.98 5.66 -21.25
C LEU A 22 -0.87 5.40 -20.23
N LYS A 23 0.04 6.37 -20.01
CA LYS A 23 1.15 6.18 -19.05
C LYS A 23 0.67 6.12 -17.60
N ALA A 24 -0.35 6.88 -17.23
CA ALA A 24 -0.94 6.82 -15.89
C ALA A 24 -1.69 5.49 -15.66
N THR A 25 -2.43 5.02 -16.66
CA THR A 25 -3.22 3.78 -16.56
C THR A 25 -2.33 2.52 -16.53
N VAL A 26 -1.23 2.50 -17.30
CA VAL A 26 -0.28 1.37 -17.26
C VAL A 26 0.53 1.38 -15.96
N LYS A 27 0.87 2.54 -15.41
CA LYS A 27 1.53 2.61 -14.10
C LYS A 27 0.66 2.02 -13.00
N GLU A 28 -0.63 2.38 -12.94
CA GLU A 28 -1.57 1.82 -11.95
C GLU A 28 -1.81 0.30 -12.13
N THR A 29 -1.95 -0.16 -13.37
CA THR A 29 -2.16 -1.60 -13.65
C THR A 29 -0.88 -2.41 -13.42
N THR A 30 0.30 -1.83 -13.71
CA THR A 30 1.59 -2.51 -13.55
C THR A 30 2.10 -2.42 -12.12
N ASP A 31 1.84 -1.36 -11.36
CA ASP A 31 2.16 -1.31 -9.93
C ASP A 31 1.29 -2.30 -9.15
N THR A 32 0.02 -2.47 -9.55
CA THR A 32 -0.82 -3.56 -9.03
C THR A 32 -0.28 -4.94 -9.42
N THR A 33 0.22 -5.14 -10.66
CA THR A 33 0.71 -6.45 -11.13
C THR A 33 2.15 -6.80 -10.67
N SER A 34 3.01 -5.79 -10.46
CA SER A 34 4.42 -5.98 -10.06
C SER A 34 4.52 -6.35 -8.59
N ASN A 35 3.58 -5.91 -7.76
CA ASN A 35 3.47 -6.39 -6.38
C ASN A 35 2.98 -7.85 -6.30
N VAL A 36 2.41 -8.41 -7.37
CA VAL A 36 1.96 -9.82 -7.41
C VAL A 36 2.92 -10.75 -8.15
N THR A 37 4.02 -10.24 -8.72
CA THR A 37 4.99 -11.08 -9.45
C THR A 37 6.19 -11.46 -8.57
N GLY A 38 5.89 -11.97 -7.37
CA GLY A 38 6.76 -12.86 -6.61
C GLY A 38 6.29 -14.30 -6.86
N THR A 39 6.47 -14.79 -8.08
CA THR A 39 5.93 -16.08 -8.56
C THR A 39 6.66 -17.28 -7.96
N THR A 40 6.52 -17.50 -6.65
CA THR A 40 6.58 -18.78 -5.91
C THR A 40 6.08 -18.63 -4.46
N SER A 41 6.08 -17.41 -3.89
CA SER A 41 5.71 -17.17 -2.47
C SER A 41 4.23 -16.99 -2.20
N GLY A 42 3.43 -16.67 -3.24
CA GLY A 42 1.99 -16.51 -3.07
C GLY A 42 1.38 -17.80 -2.52
N ARG A 43 1.52 -18.93 -3.22
CA ARG A 43 0.89 -20.20 -2.80
C ARG A 43 1.30 -20.67 -1.39
N THR A 44 2.47 -20.26 -0.89
CA THR A 44 2.92 -20.62 0.47
C THR A 44 2.20 -19.83 1.58
N TRP A 45 1.51 -18.74 1.26
CA TRP A 45 0.76 -17.98 2.26
C TRP A 45 -0.59 -18.60 2.63
N TRP A 46 -1.11 -19.49 1.79
CA TRP A 46 -2.41 -20.12 1.99
C TRP A 46 -2.24 -21.61 2.29
N ASN A 47 -3.02 -22.11 3.24
CA ASN A 47 -3.08 -23.54 3.53
C ASN A 47 -3.87 -24.30 2.46
N GLU A 48 -3.97 -25.62 2.58
CA GLU A 48 -4.71 -26.48 1.65
C GLU A 48 -6.21 -26.12 1.56
N ASP A 49 -6.76 -25.52 2.61
CA ASP A 49 -8.16 -25.04 2.67
C ASP A 49 -8.35 -23.64 2.08
N GLY A 50 -7.29 -23.00 1.59
CA GLY A 50 -7.33 -21.64 1.05
C GLY A 50 -7.38 -20.53 2.11
N LEU A 51 -7.06 -20.84 3.37
CA LEU A 51 -6.96 -19.86 4.45
C LEU A 51 -5.56 -19.28 4.56
N LEU A 52 -5.48 -17.97 4.85
CA LEU A 52 -4.21 -17.30 5.10
C LEU A 52 -3.56 -17.82 6.39
N HIS A 53 -2.33 -18.31 6.26
CA HIS A 53 -1.50 -18.75 7.38
C HIS A 53 -1.31 -17.62 8.42
N PRO A 54 -1.44 -17.92 9.73
CA PRO A 54 -1.37 -16.91 10.80
C PRO A 54 -0.13 -16.00 10.74
N GLU A 55 1.02 -16.55 10.40
CA GLU A 55 2.30 -15.86 10.30
C GLU A 55 2.31 -14.73 9.25
N HIS A 56 1.43 -14.79 8.25
CA HIS A 56 1.31 -13.79 7.20
C HIS A 56 0.20 -12.76 7.43
N LYS A 57 -0.66 -12.96 8.44
CA LYS A 57 -1.80 -12.05 8.70
C LYS A 57 -1.37 -10.61 8.94
N LEU A 58 -0.31 -10.40 9.73
CA LEU A 58 0.19 -9.06 10.02
C LEU A 58 0.74 -8.38 8.75
N THR A 59 1.55 -9.09 7.97
CA THR A 59 2.11 -8.59 6.72
C THR A 59 1.00 -8.26 5.72
N ALA A 60 0.02 -9.16 5.55
CA ALA A 60 -1.13 -8.93 4.67
C ALA A 60 -1.99 -7.76 5.15
N PHE A 61 -2.22 -7.64 6.46
CA PHE A 61 -3.04 -6.56 7.02
C PHE A 61 -2.40 -5.19 6.77
N LEU A 62 -1.09 -5.05 7.03
CA LEU A 62 -0.36 -3.81 6.75
C LEU A 62 -0.36 -3.48 5.25
N ALA A 63 -0.20 -4.50 4.40
CA ALA A 63 -0.21 -4.32 2.94
C ALA A 63 -1.56 -3.86 2.38
N LEU A 64 -2.66 -4.46 2.87
CA LEU A 64 -3.99 -4.21 2.34
C LEU A 64 -4.65 -2.95 2.90
N ASN A 65 -4.16 -2.45 4.05
CA ASN A 65 -4.78 -1.34 4.77
C ASN A 65 -3.81 -0.17 5.00
N GLU A 66 -2.73 -0.08 4.23
CA GLU A 66 -1.61 0.85 4.42
C GLU A 66 -2.05 2.28 4.74
N ALA A 67 -2.85 2.92 3.86
CA ALA A 67 -3.30 4.29 4.06
C ALA A 67 -4.09 4.50 5.37
N ASN A 68 -4.93 3.53 5.74
CA ASN A 68 -5.72 3.61 6.96
C ASN A 68 -4.88 3.34 8.21
N VAL A 69 -3.95 2.39 8.12
CA VAL A 69 -2.96 2.11 9.17
C VAL A 69 -2.11 3.34 9.43
N GLU A 70 -1.53 3.96 8.39
CA GLU A 70 -0.70 5.16 8.55
C GLU A 70 -1.49 6.29 9.22
N GLN A 71 -2.72 6.49 8.77
CA GLN A 71 -3.59 7.52 9.32
C GLN A 71 -3.90 7.29 10.82
N ASP A 72 -4.21 6.05 11.20
CA ASP A 72 -4.51 5.69 12.59
C ASP A 72 -3.25 5.70 13.47
N LEU A 73 -2.10 5.29 12.93
CA LEU A 73 -0.80 5.39 13.59
C LEU A 73 -0.45 6.85 13.90
N ALA A 74 -0.59 7.76 12.92
CA ALA A 74 -0.34 9.19 13.11
C ALA A 74 -1.24 9.79 14.20
N ARG A 75 -2.51 9.37 14.26
CA ARG A 75 -3.48 9.83 15.26
C ARG A 75 -3.34 9.14 16.61
N GLY A 76 -2.62 8.02 16.68
CA GLY A 76 -2.52 7.17 17.87
C GLY A 76 -3.86 6.56 18.30
N ARG A 77 -4.81 6.41 17.37
CA ARG A 77 -6.13 5.84 17.62
C ARG A 77 -6.83 5.49 16.31
N GLY A 78 -7.77 4.56 16.38
CA GLY A 78 -8.63 4.16 15.27
C GLY A 78 -8.75 2.65 15.19
N GLU A 79 -9.60 2.19 14.29
CA GLU A 79 -9.92 0.77 14.16
C GLU A 79 -8.74 -0.06 13.64
N TYR A 80 -7.90 0.51 12.78
CA TYR A 80 -6.79 -0.23 12.15
C TYR A 80 -5.63 -0.42 13.12
N VAL A 81 -5.30 0.59 13.93
CA VAL A 81 -4.30 0.43 14.99
C VAL A 81 -4.80 -0.49 16.12
N THR A 82 -6.11 -0.49 16.39
CA THR A 82 -6.74 -1.45 17.33
C THR A 82 -6.67 -2.87 16.78
N ALA A 83 -6.97 -3.06 15.49
CA ALA A 83 -6.89 -4.35 14.81
C ALA A 83 -5.45 -4.88 14.76
N LEU A 84 -4.44 -4.01 14.62
CA LEU A 84 -3.03 -4.41 14.74
C LEU A 84 -2.73 -4.98 16.13
N GLY A 85 -3.16 -4.32 17.20
CA GLY A 85 -3.00 -4.84 18.55
C GLY A 85 -3.69 -6.19 18.75
N ALA A 86 -4.92 -6.34 18.25
CA ALA A 86 -5.65 -7.61 18.29
C ALA A 86 -4.95 -8.73 17.49
N LEU A 87 -4.41 -8.43 16.30
CA LEU A 87 -3.63 -9.38 15.50
C LEU A 87 -2.34 -9.83 16.20
N LEU A 88 -1.78 -8.97 17.05
CA LEU A 88 -0.61 -9.27 17.88
C LEU A 88 -0.98 -9.98 19.19
N GLY A 89 -2.27 -10.22 19.43
CA GLY A 89 -2.77 -10.92 20.63
C GLY A 89 -2.79 -10.06 21.88
N LEU A 90 -2.82 -8.72 21.75
CA LEU A 90 -2.86 -7.82 22.89
C LEU A 90 -4.24 -7.82 23.57
N PRO A 91 -4.31 -7.97 24.90
CA PRO A 91 -5.54 -7.76 25.65
C PRO A 91 -5.95 -6.28 25.66
N ASP A 92 -7.23 -6.01 25.96
CA ASP A 92 -7.84 -4.67 25.90
C ASP A 92 -7.12 -3.62 26.76
N ASP A 93 -6.58 -4.03 27.91
CA ASP A 93 -5.83 -3.18 28.84
C ASP A 93 -4.46 -2.74 28.29
N GLN A 94 -3.92 -3.45 27.30
CA GLN A 94 -2.65 -3.12 26.63
C GLN A 94 -2.82 -2.31 25.35
N GLN A 95 -4.03 -2.25 24.77
CA GLN A 95 -4.30 -1.54 23.51
C GLN A 95 -3.90 -0.07 23.58
N ALA A 96 -4.30 0.63 24.64
CA ALA A 96 -3.98 2.05 24.81
C ALA A 96 -2.46 2.31 24.90
N ALA A 97 -1.70 1.40 25.52
CA ALA A 97 -0.25 1.51 25.60
C ALA A 97 0.40 1.27 24.23
N PHE A 98 -0.06 0.24 23.51
CA PHE A 98 0.37 -0.05 22.15
C PHE A 98 0.10 1.12 21.19
N HIS A 99 -1.10 1.71 21.23
CA HIS A 99 -1.45 2.86 20.39
C HIS A 99 -0.51 4.06 20.60
N ARG A 100 -0.17 4.37 21.86
CA ARG A 100 0.81 5.44 22.16
C ARG A 100 2.19 5.10 21.62
N LYS A 101 2.66 3.86 21.81
CA LYS A 101 3.94 3.41 21.25
C LYS A 101 3.94 3.53 19.72
N ALA A 102 2.86 3.12 19.06
CA ALA A 102 2.69 3.23 17.61
C ALA A 102 2.77 4.68 17.13
N GLN A 103 2.08 5.60 17.81
CA GLN A 103 2.10 7.02 17.48
C GLN A 103 3.49 7.65 17.67
N THR A 104 4.15 7.37 18.80
CA THR A 104 5.50 7.88 19.08
C THR A 104 6.51 7.41 18.03
N ASN A 105 6.34 6.20 17.48
CA ASN A 105 7.23 5.62 16.49
C ASN A 105 6.72 5.78 15.04
N PHE A 106 5.72 6.63 14.80
CA PHE A 106 5.07 6.78 13.49
C PHE A 106 6.07 6.98 12.35
N GLU A 107 7.00 7.93 12.49
CA GLU A 107 7.99 8.23 11.45
C GLU A 107 8.89 7.04 11.12
N ALA A 108 9.32 6.28 12.14
CA ALA A 108 10.12 5.07 11.93
C ALA A 108 9.31 3.98 11.20
N LEU A 109 8.03 3.82 11.56
CA LEU A 109 7.14 2.82 10.96
C LEU A 109 6.80 3.11 9.50
N THR A 110 6.63 4.36 9.10
CA THR A 110 6.23 4.75 7.74
C THR A 110 7.39 4.93 6.77
N THR A 111 8.61 5.13 7.28
CA THR A 111 9.82 5.24 6.44
C THR A 111 10.52 3.90 6.23
N SER A 112 10.13 2.86 6.97
CA SER A 112 10.71 1.51 6.87
C SER A 112 10.13 0.74 5.69
N ASP A 113 10.92 -0.19 5.12
CA ASP A 113 10.38 -1.20 4.21
C ASP A 113 9.39 -2.12 4.94
N ARG A 114 8.58 -2.87 4.20
CA ARG A 114 7.49 -3.68 4.76
C ARG A 114 7.96 -4.74 5.75
N ASP A 115 9.08 -5.41 5.51
CA ASP A 115 9.57 -6.47 6.40
C ASP A 115 10.07 -5.84 7.71
N THR A 116 10.81 -4.74 7.61
CA THR A 116 11.26 -3.96 8.77
C THR A 116 10.08 -3.39 9.56
N GLN A 117 9.07 -2.84 8.87
CA GLN A 117 7.84 -2.32 9.47
C GLN A 117 7.09 -3.40 10.26
N VAL A 118 6.94 -4.60 9.70
CA VAL A 118 6.32 -5.75 10.39
C VAL A 118 7.08 -6.09 11.68
N GLN A 119 8.41 -6.11 11.65
CA GLN A 119 9.21 -6.37 12.85
C GLN A 119 9.08 -5.26 13.89
N GLN A 120 9.12 -4.00 13.46
CA GLN A 120 8.94 -2.86 14.35
C GLN A 120 7.58 -2.90 15.05
N VAL A 121 6.49 -3.14 14.32
CA VAL A 121 5.14 -3.29 14.90
C VAL A 121 5.12 -4.41 15.95
N ARG A 122 5.75 -5.56 15.68
CA ARG A 122 5.88 -6.66 16.67
C ARG A 122 6.65 -6.25 17.92
N MET A 123 7.69 -5.41 17.77
CA MET A 123 8.45 -4.90 18.92
C MET A 123 7.61 -3.96 19.80
N LEU A 124 6.72 -3.16 19.21
CA LEU A 124 5.86 -2.24 19.98
C LEU A 124 4.85 -2.97 20.88
N ALA A 125 4.45 -4.18 20.49
CA ALA A 125 3.55 -5.04 21.27
C ALA A 125 4.24 -5.81 22.41
N ARG A 126 5.57 -5.68 22.57
CA ARG A 126 6.32 -6.26 23.69
C ARG A 126 6.41 -5.32 24.89
#